data_AF-A0A2P5TKQ3-F1
#
_entry.id   AF-A0A2P5TKQ3-F1
#
_cell.length_a   1.000
_cell.length_b   1.000
_cell.length_c   1.000
_cell.angle_alpha   90.00
_cell.angle_beta   90.00
_cell.angle_gamma   90.00
#
_symmetry.space_group_name_H-M   'P 1'
#
loop_
_entity.id
_entity.type
_entity.pdbx_description
1 polymer ?
#
loop_
_entity_poly.entity_id
_entity_poly.type
_entity_poly.pdbx_seq_one_letter_code
_entity_poly.pdbx_strand_id
1 'polypeptide(L)'
;MPIRIPDRLPAADVLTQENIFVMTETRAVNQEIRPMRVLLLNLMPKKIETENQLLRMLSNSPLQIGVDLLRIDDRPSKNTPQSHLEHFYHDFEQVQEQFYDGLIITGAPLGLTDFCDVVYWDKIEQIVAWAKSHVTSTLFLCWAAQAGLKILYGLDKRTRLEKLSGVYEHQNLAQYEPLVRGFDDVFLAPHSRYADFPVDLIRQKTDLKILAASEKAGVYLAASPDGRQVFVTGHPEYDADTLNAEYKRDLDVGIEPQMPENYYPDNNADNSPRATWRSHGHLLFANWLNYHVYQLTPYDLRTLSATGDTLTRD
;
A
#
# COMPACT_ATOMS: atom_id res chain seq x y z
N MET A 1 -1.35 -19.40 3.89
CA MET A 1 -2.32 -20.28 4.57
C MET A 1 -1.63 -20.93 5.76
N PRO A 2 -2.25 -20.98 6.94
CA PRO A 2 -1.64 -21.58 8.13
C PRO A 2 -1.48 -23.09 7.98
N ILE A 3 -0.47 -23.65 8.64
CA ILE A 3 -0.29 -25.09 8.75
C ILE A 3 -1.17 -25.64 9.87
N ARG A 4 -1.81 -26.79 9.63
CA ARG A 4 -2.50 -27.56 10.68
C ARG A 4 -1.46 -28.46 11.33
N ILE A 5 -1.25 -28.29 12.63
CA ILE A 5 -0.36 -29.15 13.41
C ILE A 5 -1.12 -29.76 14.59
N PRO A 6 -0.72 -30.94 15.08
CA PRO A 6 -1.30 -31.51 16.30
C PRO A 6 -1.10 -30.57 17.49
N ASP A 7 -2.10 -30.47 18.37
CA ASP A 7 -2.12 -29.52 19.50
C ASP A 7 -0.93 -29.64 20.47
N ARG A 8 -0.21 -30.77 20.45
CA ARG A 8 0.94 -31.04 21.34
C ARG A 8 2.30 -30.99 20.64
N LEU A 9 2.37 -30.48 19.40
CA LEU A 9 3.65 -30.37 18.71
C LEU A 9 4.47 -29.23 19.35
N PRO A 10 5.71 -29.47 19.85
CA PRO A 10 6.53 -28.42 20.47
C PRO A 10 6.81 -27.22 19.56
N ALA A 11 6.70 -27.39 18.24
CA ALA A 11 6.81 -26.30 17.27
C ALA A 11 5.69 -25.25 17.42
N ALA A 12 4.54 -25.58 18.03
CA ALA A 12 3.44 -24.64 18.23
C ALA A 12 3.88 -23.41 19.06
N ASP A 13 4.60 -23.64 20.15
CA ASP A 13 5.07 -22.60 21.06
C ASP A 13 6.13 -21.71 20.39
N VAL A 14 7.08 -22.31 19.68
CA VAL A 14 8.13 -21.58 18.95
C VAL A 14 7.52 -20.71 17.84
N LEU A 15 6.63 -21.29 17.02
CA LEU A 15 5.97 -20.55 15.94
C LEU A 15 5.10 -19.42 16.47
N THR A 16 4.43 -19.61 17.61
CA THR A 16 3.62 -18.56 18.24
C THR A 16 4.49 -17.42 18.77
N GLN A 17 5.68 -17.72 19.31
CA GLN A 17 6.65 -16.69 19.71
C GLN A 17 7.17 -15.88 18.51
N GLU A 18 7.28 -16.51 17.33
CA GLU A 18 7.61 -15.83 16.06
C GLU A 18 6.39 -15.15 15.41
N ASN A 19 5.27 -15.05 16.15
CA ASN A 19 3.99 -14.49 15.69
C ASN A 19 3.37 -15.27 14.50
N ILE A 20 3.85 -16.48 14.22
CA ILE A 20 3.33 -17.36 13.17
C ILE A 20 2.05 -18.01 13.67
N PHE A 21 0.96 -17.68 12.99
CA PHE A 21 -0.36 -18.20 13.32
C PHE A 21 -0.42 -19.72 13.05
N VAL A 22 -0.55 -20.48 14.14
CA VAL A 22 -0.77 -21.92 14.14
C VAL A 22 -2.25 -22.18 14.39
N MET A 23 -2.89 -22.98 13.53
CA MET A 23 -4.27 -23.39 13.74
C MET A 23 -4.37 -24.75 14.43
N THR A 24 -4.97 -24.75 15.61
CA THR A 24 -5.47 -25.96 16.28
C THR A 24 -6.58 -26.62 15.45
N GLU A 25 -6.70 -27.94 15.50
CA GLU A 25 -7.63 -28.69 14.66
C GLU A 25 -9.09 -28.21 14.79
N THR A 26 -9.51 -27.82 16.00
CA THR A 26 -10.86 -27.35 16.31
C THR A 26 -11.24 -26.06 15.57
N ARG A 27 -10.27 -25.17 15.31
CA ARG A 27 -10.51 -23.90 14.61
C ARG A 27 -10.54 -24.07 13.09
N ALA A 28 -9.86 -25.09 12.57
CA ALA A 28 -9.81 -25.41 11.14
C ALA A 28 -11.15 -25.93 10.59
N VAL A 29 -11.95 -26.59 11.43
CA VAL A 29 -13.25 -27.16 11.02
C VAL A 29 -14.32 -26.08 10.79
N ASN A 30 -14.18 -24.90 11.41
CA ASN A 30 -15.17 -23.82 11.36
C ASN A 30 -14.76 -22.66 10.43
N GLN A 31 -13.72 -22.83 9.60
CA GLN A 31 -13.28 -21.78 8.69
C GLN A 31 -14.21 -21.69 7.48
N GLU A 32 -14.98 -20.60 7.41
CA GLU A 32 -15.70 -20.21 6.20
C GLU A 32 -14.83 -19.24 5.39
N ILE A 33 -14.43 -19.64 4.18
CA ILE A 33 -13.66 -18.81 3.26
C ILE A 33 -14.63 -18.19 2.26
N ARG A 34 -14.76 -16.85 2.28
CA ARG A 34 -15.50 -16.09 1.26
C ARG A 34 -14.55 -15.31 0.34
N PRO A 35 -14.99 -14.91 -0.86
CA PRO A 35 -14.24 -13.96 -1.68
C PRO A 35 -14.01 -12.64 -0.93
N MET A 36 -12.81 -12.11 -1.06
CA MET A 36 -12.43 -10.79 -0.54
C MET A 36 -12.84 -9.71 -1.53
N ARG A 37 -13.22 -8.54 -1.04
CA ARG A 37 -13.54 -7.34 -1.81
C ARG A 37 -12.50 -6.27 -1.54
N VAL A 38 -11.78 -5.85 -2.57
CA VAL A 38 -10.79 -4.78 -2.50
C VAL A 38 -11.22 -3.63 -3.40
N LEU A 39 -11.29 -2.44 -2.83
CA LEU A 39 -11.53 -1.21 -3.58
C LEU A 39 -10.20 -0.57 -3.97
N LEU A 40 -10.07 -0.10 -5.21
CA LEU A 40 -8.88 0.61 -5.70
C LEU A 40 -9.24 2.04 -6.10
N LEU A 41 -8.89 3.01 -5.25
CA LEU A 41 -8.93 4.43 -5.59
C LEU A 41 -7.70 4.81 -6.41
N ASN A 42 -7.84 4.81 -7.73
CA ASN A 42 -6.74 5.06 -8.65
C ASN A 42 -6.61 6.56 -8.97
N LEU A 43 -5.61 7.21 -8.36
CA LEU A 43 -5.26 8.62 -8.56
C LEU A 43 -4.12 8.82 -9.56
N MET A 44 -3.52 7.75 -10.08
CA MET A 44 -2.40 7.83 -11.02
C MET A 44 -2.84 8.34 -12.39
N PRO A 45 -1.98 9.07 -13.13
CA PRO A 45 -2.34 9.61 -14.43
C PRO A 45 -2.51 8.52 -15.49
N LYS A 46 -1.71 7.45 -15.42
CA LYS A 46 -1.79 6.28 -16.30
C LYS A 46 -2.59 5.16 -15.62
N LYS A 47 -3.92 5.25 -15.70
CA LYS A 47 -4.84 4.36 -14.97
C LYS A 47 -4.59 2.88 -15.27
N ILE A 48 -4.61 2.49 -16.54
CA ILE A 48 -4.46 1.10 -17.00
C ILE A 48 -3.10 0.50 -16.60
N GLU A 49 -2.01 1.28 -16.68
CA GLU A 49 -0.69 0.82 -16.25
C GLU A 49 -0.69 0.49 -14.75
N THR A 50 -1.27 1.38 -13.94
CA THR A 50 -1.38 1.22 -12.49
C THR A 50 -2.30 0.06 -12.11
N GLU A 51 -3.41 -0.11 -12.82
CA GLU A 51 -4.32 -1.27 -12.67
C GLU A 51 -3.55 -2.57 -12.89
N ASN A 52 -2.82 -2.70 -14.00
CA ASN A 52 -2.05 -3.90 -14.31
C ASN A 52 -1.00 -4.21 -13.24
N GLN A 53 -0.30 -3.20 -12.76
CA GLN A 53 0.71 -3.33 -11.71
C GLN A 53 0.12 -3.86 -10.40
N LEU A 54 -0.95 -3.22 -9.92
CA LEU A 54 -1.58 -3.59 -8.65
C LEU A 54 -2.32 -4.93 -8.75
N LEU A 55 -3.06 -5.17 -9.84
CA LEU A 55 -3.75 -6.45 -10.05
C LEU A 55 -2.75 -7.61 -10.13
N ARG A 56 -1.55 -7.40 -10.68
CA ARG A 56 -0.48 -8.41 -10.67
C ARG A 56 0.04 -8.70 -9.26
N MET A 57 0.08 -7.69 -8.38
CA MET A 57 0.47 -7.91 -6.99
C MET A 57 -0.62 -8.65 -6.22
N LEU A 58 -1.88 -8.29 -6.44
CA LEU A 58 -3.04 -8.89 -5.77
C LEU A 58 -3.32 -10.32 -6.24
N SER A 59 -2.95 -10.69 -7.46
CA SER A 59 -3.19 -12.04 -8.02
C SER A 59 -2.31 -13.13 -7.42
N ASN A 60 -1.25 -12.78 -6.67
CA ASN A 60 -0.34 -13.73 -6.05
C ASN A 60 -0.85 -14.24 -4.69
N SER A 61 -2.11 -14.69 -4.65
CA SER A 61 -2.77 -15.20 -3.45
C SER A 61 -3.72 -16.34 -3.82
N PRO A 62 -3.86 -17.39 -2.99
CA PRO A 62 -4.89 -18.42 -3.19
C PRO A 62 -6.30 -17.92 -2.87
N LEU A 63 -6.46 -16.72 -2.29
CA LEU A 63 -7.76 -16.12 -1.99
C LEU A 63 -8.40 -15.58 -3.27
N GLN A 64 -9.71 -15.78 -3.42
CA GLN A 64 -10.47 -15.11 -4.48
C GLN A 64 -10.66 -13.64 -4.10
N ILE A 65 -10.21 -12.71 -4.96
CA ILE A 65 -10.27 -11.27 -4.72
C ILE A 65 -11.09 -10.62 -5.83
N GLY A 66 -12.24 -10.05 -5.47
CA GLY A 66 -12.99 -9.11 -6.30
C GLY A 66 -12.43 -7.71 -6.15
N VAL A 67 -12.13 -7.04 -7.26
CA VAL A 67 -11.57 -5.70 -7.27
C VAL A 67 -12.56 -4.74 -7.93
N ASP A 68 -12.98 -3.73 -7.18
CA ASP A 68 -13.79 -2.62 -7.68
C ASP A 68 -12.87 -1.40 -7.87
N LEU A 69 -13.01 -0.68 -8.99
CA LEU A 69 -12.21 0.52 -9.27
C LEU A 69 -13.00 1.77 -8.90
N LEU A 70 -12.41 2.67 -8.13
CA LEU A 70 -13.02 3.93 -7.70
C LEU A 70 -12.32 5.10 -8.38
N ARG A 71 -13.11 6.01 -8.97
CA ARG A 71 -12.63 7.31 -9.46
C ARG A 71 -12.90 8.38 -8.42
N ILE A 72 -12.03 9.37 -8.36
CA ILE A 72 -12.17 10.46 -7.38
C ILE A 72 -13.23 11.49 -7.80
N ASP A 73 -13.40 11.72 -9.11
CA ASP A 73 -14.41 12.61 -9.66
C ASP A 73 -14.60 12.41 -11.18
N ASP A 74 -15.56 13.16 -11.73
CA ASP A 74 -16.00 13.13 -13.12
C ASP A 74 -15.04 13.75 -14.13
N ARG A 75 -13.91 14.31 -13.71
CA ARG A 75 -13.02 15.02 -14.64
C ARG A 75 -12.39 14.07 -15.66
N PRO A 76 -12.22 14.53 -16.91
CA PRO A 76 -11.61 13.72 -17.95
C PRO A 76 -10.14 13.42 -17.62
N SER A 77 -9.74 12.16 -17.79
CA SER A 77 -8.33 11.76 -17.68
C SER A 77 -7.58 12.11 -18.96
N LYS A 78 -6.40 12.74 -18.84
CA LYS A 78 -5.55 13.07 -20.00
C LYS A 78 -4.98 11.84 -20.71
N ASN A 79 -4.72 10.75 -19.97
CA ASN A 79 -4.01 9.57 -20.48
C ASN A 79 -4.88 8.30 -20.48
N THR A 80 -6.19 8.43 -20.25
CA THR A 80 -7.10 7.28 -20.16
C THR A 80 -8.36 7.58 -20.96
N PRO A 81 -8.77 6.68 -21.87
CA PRO A 81 -10.02 6.86 -22.60
C PRO A 81 -11.20 7.01 -21.65
N GLN A 82 -12.09 7.95 -21.94
CA GLN A 82 -13.31 8.16 -21.13
C GLN A 82 -14.16 6.89 -21.04
N SER A 83 -14.24 6.12 -22.15
CA SER A 83 -14.95 4.84 -22.17
C SER A 83 -14.41 3.84 -21.15
N HIS A 84 -13.10 3.82 -20.87
CA HIS A 84 -12.54 2.93 -19.84
C HIS A 84 -13.06 3.29 -18.44
N LEU A 85 -13.12 4.60 -18.13
CA LEU A 85 -13.63 5.07 -16.85
C LEU A 85 -15.12 4.74 -16.71
N GLU A 86 -15.93 5.02 -17.73
CA GLU A 86 -17.37 4.79 -17.70
C GLU A 86 -17.76 3.31 -17.55
N HIS A 87 -16.96 2.37 -18.09
CA HIS A 87 -17.29 0.94 -18.04
C HIS A 87 -16.78 0.24 -16.78
N PHE A 88 -15.67 0.69 -16.21
CA PHE A 88 -14.96 -0.06 -15.16
C PHE A 88 -14.86 0.66 -13.82
N TYR A 89 -15.08 1.99 -13.77
CA TYR A 89 -14.96 2.75 -12.54
C TYR A 89 -16.33 3.07 -11.95
N HIS A 90 -16.38 3.01 -10.62
CA HIS A 90 -17.48 3.51 -9.82
C HIS A 90 -17.17 4.90 -9.29
N ASP A 91 -18.22 5.69 -9.09
CA ASP A 91 -18.21 6.90 -8.28
C ASP A 91 -18.36 6.55 -6.80
N PHE A 92 -17.94 7.47 -5.93
CA PHE A 92 -18.01 7.25 -4.48
C PHE A 92 -19.44 6.99 -4.01
N GLU A 93 -20.40 7.69 -4.61
CA GLU A 93 -21.82 7.59 -4.27
C GLU A 93 -22.39 6.18 -4.51
N GLN A 94 -21.80 5.42 -5.43
CA GLN A 94 -22.18 4.03 -5.75
C GLN A 94 -21.61 3.02 -4.76
N VAL A 95 -20.54 3.37 -4.05
CA VAL A 95 -19.82 2.47 -3.13
C VAL A 95 -19.96 2.88 -1.66
N GLN A 96 -20.47 4.08 -1.35
CA GLN A 96 -20.52 4.62 0.01
C GLN A 96 -21.33 3.76 1.01
N GLU A 97 -22.35 3.04 0.54
CA GLU A 97 -23.16 2.12 1.37
C GLU A 97 -22.60 0.69 1.41
N GLN A 98 -21.49 0.45 0.72
CA GLN A 98 -20.87 -0.87 0.63
C GLN A 98 -19.71 -1.01 1.61
N PHE A 99 -19.39 -2.26 1.95
CA PHE A 99 -18.24 -2.60 2.78
C PHE A 99 -17.19 -3.36 1.99
N TYR A 100 -15.93 -3.14 2.34
CA TYR A 100 -14.77 -3.76 1.69
C TYR A 100 -13.81 -4.34 2.73
N ASP A 101 -13.14 -5.42 2.34
CA ASP A 101 -12.08 -6.01 3.16
C ASP A 101 -10.80 -5.16 3.06
N GLY A 102 -10.53 -4.61 1.87
CA GLY A 102 -9.35 -3.78 1.61
C GLY A 102 -9.66 -2.53 0.78
N LEU A 103 -8.92 -1.45 1.01
CA LEU A 103 -8.88 -0.27 0.14
C LEU A 103 -7.42 0.03 -0.19
N ILE A 104 -7.13 0.26 -1.47
CA ILE A 104 -5.83 0.78 -1.90
C ILE A 104 -6.05 2.19 -2.45
N ILE A 105 -5.31 3.17 -1.91
CA ILE A 105 -5.28 4.53 -2.43
C ILE A 105 -3.90 4.76 -3.05
N THR A 106 -3.86 4.97 -4.37
CA THR A 106 -2.60 5.07 -5.11
C THR A 106 -1.89 6.41 -4.90
N GLY A 107 -0.65 6.50 -5.35
CA GLY A 107 0.00 7.79 -5.54
C GLY A 107 -0.75 8.71 -6.51
N ALA A 108 -0.37 9.98 -6.49
CA ALA A 108 -0.87 11.02 -7.39
C ALA A 108 0.28 11.97 -7.74
N PRO A 109 0.27 12.61 -8.93
CA PRO A 109 1.31 13.56 -9.35
C PRO A 109 1.14 14.94 -8.68
N LEU A 110 0.99 14.95 -7.35
CA LEU A 110 0.70 16.12 -6.50
C LEU A 110 1.80 16.35 -5.45
N GLY A 111 3.00 15.82 -5.69
CA GLY A 111 4.12 15.90 -4.73
C GLY A 111 4.49 17.33 -4.33
N LEU A 112 4.40 18.28 -5.26
CA LEU A 112 4.73 19.69 -5.04
C LEU A 112 3.50 20.58 -4.76
N THR A 113 2.28 20.04 -4.88
CA THR A 113 1.04 20.79 -4.65
C THR A 113 0.70 20.74 -3.16
N ASP A 114 0.43 21.89 -2.56
CA ASP A 114 -0.06 21.97 -1.19
C ASP A 114 -1.48 21.40 -1.10
N PHE A 115 -1.84 20.83 0.06
CA PHE A 115 -3.12 20.13 0.21
C PHE A 115 -4.33 21.04 -0.04
N CYS A 116 -4.25 22.31 0.35
CA CYS A 116 -5.30 23.30 0.10
C CYS A 116 -5.53 23.60 -1.39
N ASP A 117 -4.53 23.33 -2.23
CA ASP A 117 -4.59 23.56 -3.67
C ASP A 117 -4.99 22.28 -4.44
N VAL A 118 -5.16 21.15 -3.74
CA VAL A 118 -5.62 19.91 -4.34
C VAL A 118 -7.13 20.00 -4.54
N VAL A 119 -7.55 20.13 -5.79
CA VAL A 119 -8.96 20.33 -6.20
C VAL A 119 -9.94 19.30 -5.61
N TYR A 120 -9.48 18.08 -5.35
CA TYR A 120 -10.29 16.97 -4.86
C TYR A 120 -9.95 16.59 -3.40
N TRP A 121 -9.33 17.49 -2.64
CA TRP A 121 -8.91 17.24 -1.27
C TRP A 121 -10.09 16.82 -0.38
N ASP A 122 -11.18 17.59 -0.40
CA ASP A 122 -12.39 17.30 0.39
C ASP A 122 -12.95 15.90 0.12
N LYS A 123 -12.85 15.43 -1.13
CA LYS A 123 -13.28 14.08 -1.52
C LYS A 123 -12.36 12.99 -0.98
N ILE A 124 -11.05 13.25 -0.93
CA ILE A 124 -10.08 12.34 -0.28
C ILE A 124 -10.36 12.28 1.22
N GLU A 125 -10.61 13.42 1.87
CA GLU A 125 -10.99 13.45 3.29
C GLU A 125 -12.26 12.65 3.54
N GLN A 126 -13.28 12.82 2.69
CA GLN A 126 -14.53 12.06 2.76
C GLN A 126 -14.28 10.54 2.66
N ILE A 127 -13.50 10.09 1.67
CA ILE A 127 -13.21 8.66 1.44
C ILE A 127 -12.38 8.07 2.59
N VAL A 128 -11.37 8.80 3.08
CA VAL A 128 -10.53 8.34 4.20
C VAL A 128 -11.35 8.27 5.50
N ALA A 129 -12.25 9.23 5.73
CA ALA A 129 -13.17 9.17 6.87
C ALA A 129 -14.15 7.99 6.75
N TRP A 130 -14.74 7.77 5.58
CA TRP A 130 -15.62 6.64 5.29
C TRP A 130 -14.94 5.29 5.49
N ALA A 131 -13.68 5.17 5.08
CA ALA A 131 -12.91 3.94 5.19
C ALA A 131 -12.74 3.47 6.65
N LYS A 132 -12.79 4.37 7.64
CA LYS A 132 -12.71 4.03 9.06
C LYS A 132 -13.84 3.13 9.55
N SER A 133 -15.00 3.14 8.90
CA SER A 133 -16.16 2.30 9.27
C SER A 133 -16.55 1.27 8.22
N HIS A 134 -16.10 1.44 6.97
CA HIS A 134 -16.53 0.59 5.84
C HIS A 134 -15.43 -0.30 5.27
N VAL A 135 -14.18 -0.10 5.69
CA VAL A 135 -13.03 -0.87 5.20
C VAL A 135 -12.25 -1.47 6.38
N THR A 136 -11.92 -2.76 6.31
CA THR A 136 -11.08 -3.38 7.35
C THR A 136 -9.67 -2.80 7.35
N SER A 137 -8.97 -2.86 6.20
CA SER A 137 -7.60 -2.31 6.06
C SER A 137 -7.45 -1.43 4.83
N THR A 138 -6.87 -0.23 5.03
CA THR A 138 -6.56 0.72 3.95
C THR A 138 -5.05 0.84 3.77
N LEU A 139 -4.60 0.65 2.53
CA LEU A 139 -3.20 0.76 2.11
C LEU A 139 -3.00 2.03 1.28
N PHE A 140 -2.18 2.94 1.79
CA PHE A 140 -1.86 4.23 1.21
C PHE A 140 -0.49 4.19 0.52
N LEU A 141 -0.45 4.44 -0.80
CA LEU A 141 0.78 4.42 -1.60
C LEU A 141 1.31 5.84 -1.89
N CYS A 142 2.60 6.04 -1.69
CA CYS A 142 3.35 7.25 -2.04
C CYS A 142 2.67 8.56 -1.60
N TRP A 143 2.13 9.38 -2.51
CA TRP A 143 1.44 10.63 -2.16
C TRP A 143 0.23 10.38 -1.24
N ALA A 144 -0.52 9.30 -1.45
CA ALA A 144 -1.63 8.97 -0.58
C ALA A 144 -1.17 8.63 0.84
N ALA A 145 0.06 8.15 1.03
CA ALA A 145 0.62 7.98 2.37
C ALA A 145 0.78 9.34 3.06
N GLN A 146 1.23 10.37 2.32
CA GLN A 146 1.31 11.74 2.84
C GLN A 146 -0.07 12.33 3.15
N ALA A 147 -1.04 12.12 2.25
CA ALA A 147 -2.43 12.56 2.46
C ALA A 147 -3.06 11.88 3.67
N GLY A 148 -2.92 10.56 3.79
CA GLY A 148 -3.40 9.79 4.94
C GLY A 148 -2.78 10.26 6.25
N LEU A 149 -1.46 10.53 6.29
CA LEU A 149 -0.80 11.09 7.47
C LEU A 149 -1.37 12.46 7.86
N LYS A 150 -1.69 13.32 6.89
CA LYS A 150 -2.33 14.61 7.16
C LYS A 150 -3.73 14.44 7.74
N ILE A 151 -4.56 13.60 7.13
CA ILE A 151 -5.97 13.45 7.48
C ILE A 151 -6.15 12.70 8.82
N LEU A 152 -5.33 11.68 9.06
CA LEU A 152 -5.46 10.81 10.23
C LEU A 152 -4.68 11.31 11.44
N TYR A 153 -3.54 11.97 11.21
CA TYR A 153 -2.61 12.36 12.27
C TYR A 153 -2.32 13.87 12.32
N GLY A 154 -2.92 14.66 11.42
CA GLY A 154 -2.68 16.10 11.34
C GLY A 154 -1.26 16.47 10.86
N LEU A 155 -0.49 15.50 10.32
CA LEU A 155 0.91 15.72 9.98
C LEU A 155 1.05 16.66 8.77
N ASP A 156 1.76 17.78 8.94
CA ASP A 156 1.96 18.73 7.86
C ASP A 156 2.82 18.16 6.73
N LYS A 157 2.52 18.63 5.50
CA LYS A 157 3.25 18.26 4.30
C LYS A 157 4.74 18.60 4.47
N ARG A 158 5.60 17.62 4.20
CA ARG A 158 7.04 17.82 4.09
C ARG A 158 7.48 17.50 2.66
N THR A 159 8.25 18.40 2.08
CA THR A 159 8.70 18.32 0.70
C THR A 159 10.22 18.37 0.67
N ARG A 160 10.83 17.42 -0.01
CA ARG A 160 12.28 17.37 -0.24
C ARG A 160 12.68 18.44 -1.24
N LEU A 161 13.90 18.95 -1.08
CA LEU A 161 14.49 19.87 -2.05
C LEU A 161 14.75 19.17 -3.39
N GLU A 162 15.22 17.93 -3.34
CA GLU A 162 15.51 17.10 -4.51
C GLU A 162 14.55 15.90 -4.56
N LYS A 163 14.10 15.56 -5.78
CA LYS A 163 13.26 14.39 -6.01
C LYS A 163 14.05 13.13 -5.65
N LEU A 164 13.47 12.28 -4.80
CA LEU A 164 13.96 10.93 -4.61
C LEU A 164 13.49 10.09 -5.80
N SER A 165 14.43 9.63 -6.64
CA SER A 165 14.15 8.83 -7.84
C SER A 165 15.17 7.70 -7.95
N GLY A 166 14.74 6.44 -7.91
CA GLY A 166 15.65 5.29 -7.94
C GLY A 166 15.18 4.11 -7.09
N VAL A 167 16.09 3.17 -6.87
CA VAL A 167 15.91 1.98 -6.04
C VAL A 167 16.81 2.08 -4.81
N TYR A 168 16.20 2.01 -3.63
CA TYR A 168 16.89 2.31 -2.38
C TYR A 168 16.89 1.08 -1.48
N GLU A 169 17.91 1.00 -0.64
CA GLU A 169 18.02 0.00 0.40
C GLU A 169 17.20 0.39 1.63
N HIS A 170 16.52 -0.59 2.21
CA HIS A 170 15.68 -0.50 3.39
C HIS A 170 16.05 -1.56 4.41
N GLN A 171 16.00 -1.20 5.68
CA GLN A 171 16.16 -2.11 6.81
C GLN A 171 14.80 -2.53 7.34
N ASN A 172 14.63 -3.83 7.60
CA ASN A 172 13.51 -4.36 8.34
C ASN A 172 13.71 -4.06 9.83
N LEU A 173 12.76 -3.35 10.44
CA LEU A 173 12.82 -2.92 11.83
C LEU A 173 11.91 -3.75 12.75
N ALA A 174 11.15 -4.71 12.19
CA ALA A 174 10.09 -5.40 12.90
C ALA A 174 9.94 -6.85 12.40
N GLN A 175 10.98 -7.66 12.58
CA GLN A 175 11.11 -9.02 12.03
C GLN A 175 9.90 -9.96 12.24
N TYR A 176 9.15 -9.79 13.34
CA TYR A 176 7.98 -10.62 13.67
C TYR A 176 6.63 -9.98 13.34
N GLU A 177 6.61 -8.77 12.78
CA GLU A 177 5.35 -8.14 12.37
C GLU A 177 4.79 -8.84 11.11
N PRO A 178 3.49 -9.20 11.09
CA PRO A 178 2.94 -10.03 10.01
C PRO A 178 3.11 -9.43 8.61
N LEU A 179 3.09 -8.10 8.49
CA LEU A 179 3.20 -7.40 7.21
C LEU A 179 4.57 -7.55 6.54
N VAL A 180 5.64 -7.73 7.32
CA VAL A 180 7.03 -7.90 6.83
C VAL A 180 7.50 -9.36 6.96
N ARG A 181 6.58 -10.30 7.13
CA ARG A 181 6.93 -11.72 7.20
C ARG A 181 7.63 -12.18 5.92
N GLY A 182 8.79 -12.82 6.09
CA GLY A 182 9.61 -13.32 4.98
C GLY A 182 10.40 -12.24 4.25
N PHE A 183 10.36 -10.99 4.69
CA PHE A 183 11.29 -9.97 4.21
C PHE A 183 12.69 -10.31 4.70
N ASP A 184 13.68 -10.01 3.86
CA ASP A 184 15.08 -10.02 4.28
C ASP A 184 15.33 -8.88 5.30
N ASP A 185 16.40 -9.00 6.09
CA ASP A 185 16.82 -7.96 7.03
C ASP A 185 17.07 -6.62 6.31
N VAL A 186 17.57 -6.73 5.09
CA VAL A 186 17.85 -5.61 4.19
C VAL A 186 17.30 -5.93 2.81
N PHE A 187 16.54 -5.00 2.23
CA PHE A 187 15.88 -5.19 0.95
C PHE A 187 15.83 -3.91 0.11
N LEU A 188 15.43 -4.07 -1.16
CA LEU A 188 15.36 -2.97 -2.12
C LEU A 188 13.91 -2.61 -2.45
N ALA A 189 13.60 -1.31 -2.48
CA ALA A 189 12.33 -0.81 -3.00
C ALA A 189 12.50 0.52 -3.77
N PRO A 190 11.69 0.74 -4.83
CA PRO A 190 11.77 1.95 -5.64
C PRO A 190 11.05 3.12 -4.98
N HIS A 191 11.55 4.32 -5.22
CA HIS A 191 10.92 5.58 -4.84
C HIS A 191 10.96 6.56 -6.02
N SER A 192 9.86 7.30 -6.23
CA SER A 192 9.77 8.41 -7.20
C SER A 192 8.91 9.53 -6.60
N ARG A 193 9.49 10.36 -5.71
CA ARG A 193 8.71 11.34 -4.94
C ARG A 193 9.51 12.56 -4.46
N TYR A 194 8.79 13.68 -4.35
CA TYR A 194 9.20 14.86 -3.59
C TYR A 194 8.71 14.85 -2.13
N ALA A 195 7.66 14.09 -1.83
CA ALA A 195 7.17 13.96 -0.46
C ALA A 195 8.28 13.39 0.44
N ASP A 196 8.46 13.98 1.61
CA ASP A 196 9.42 13.53 2.61
C ASP A 196 8.72 12.80 3.77
N PHE A 197 9.38 11.78 4.31
CA PHE A 197 8.85 10.95 5.39
C PHE A 197 9.93 10.71 6.47
N PRO A 198 10.30 11.74 7.26
CA PRO A 198 11.33 11.61 8.28
C PRO A 198 10.91 10.63 9.37
N VAL A 199 11.79 9.69 9.72
CA VAL A 199 11.54 8.64 10.72
C VAL A 199 11.19 9.24 12.07
N ASP A 200 11.98 10.19 12.56
CA ASP A 200 11.77 10.78 13.89
C ASP A 200 10.47 11.60 13.97
N LEU A 201 10.12 12.30 12.89
CA LEU A 201 8.87 13.07 12.85
C LEU A 201 7.65 12.14 12.96
N ILE A 202 7.62 11.06 12.17
CA ILE A 202 6.51 10.10 12.19
C ILE A 202 6.45 9.39 13.54
N ARG A 203 7.60 8.96 14.08
CA ARG A 203 7.69 8.31 15.39
C ARG A 203 7.21 9.22 16.54
N GLN A 204 7.48 10.53 16.47
CA GLN A 204 7.10 11.47 17.52
C GLN A 204 5.62 11.90 17.45
N LYS A 205 5.04 11.96 16.25
CA LYS A 205 3.74 12.58 16.00
C LYS A 205 2.60 11.60 15.74
N THR A 206 2.91 10.31 15.65
CA THR A 206 1.92 9.26 15.37
C THR A 206 2.12 8.07 16.31
N ASP A 207 1.14 7.18 16.38
CA ASP A 207 1.22 5.88 17.05
C ASP A 207 1.61 4.75 16.07
N LEU A 208 2.03 5.10 14.86
CA LEU A 208 2.36 4.13 13.82
C LEU A 208 3.58 3.31 14.20
N LYS A 209 3.47 1.99 14.01
CA LYS A 209 4.61 1.09 14.02
C LYS A 209 5.39 1.26 12.72
N ILE A 210 6.61 1.77 12.79
CA ILE A 210 7.52 1.85 11.65
C ILE A 210 8.14 0.47 11.46
N LEU A 211 7.82 -0.19 10.36
CA LEU A 211 8.20 -1.58 10.07
C LEU A 211 9.46 -1.68 9.21
N ALA A 212 9.67 -0.70 8.33
CA ALA A 212 10.88 -0.60 7.53
C ALA A 212 11.20 0.86 7.17
N ALA A 213 12.49 1.18 7.15
CA ALA A 213 13.00 2.50 6.83
C ALA A 213 14.32 2.43 6.07
N SER A 214 14.68 3.53 5.42
CA SER A 214 15.95 3.73 4.73
C SER A 214 16.62 4.97 5.30
N GLU A 215 17.94 4.94 5.44
CA GLU A 215 18.72 6.12 5.80
C GLU A 215 18.50 7.27 4.80
N LYS A 216 18.41 6.93 3.49
CA LYS A 216 18.24 7.91 2.42
C LYS A 216 16.78 8.23 2.11
N ALA A 217 15.91 7.22 2.12
CA ALA A 217 14.50 7.39 1.73
C ALA A 217 13.56 7.74 2.90
N GLY A 218 13.99 7.58 4.15
CA GLY A 218 13.14 7.76 5.34
C GLY A 218 12.23 6.55 5.59
N VAL A 219 11.06 6.78 6.20
CA VAL A 219 10.06 5.72 6.44
C VAL A 219 9.61 5.15 5.11
N TYR A 220 9.70 3.83 4.94
CA TYR A 220 9.17 3.11 3.78
C TYR A 220 7.82 2.46 4.09
N LEU A 221 7.75 1.73 5.21
CA LEU A 221 6.57 0.99 5.60
C LEU A 221 6.22 1.30 7.05
N ALA A 222 4.97 1.69 7.30
CA ALA A 222 4.41 1.86 8.62
C ALA A 222 2.96 1.38 8.67
N ALA A 223 2.50 0.94 9.85
CA ALA A 223 1.12 0.52 10.04
C ALA A 223 0.58 0.97 11.41
N SER A 224 -0.73 1.20 11.48
CA SER A 224 -1.41 1.43 12.75
C SER A 224 -1.35 0.18 13.65
N PRO A 225 -1.41 0.32 14.98
CA PRO A 225 -1.34 -0.83 15.89
C PRO A 225 -2.40 -1.91 15.63
N ASP A 226 -3.57 -1.51 15.15
CA ASP A 226 -4.70 -2.38 14.77
C ASP A 226 -4.59 -2.93 13.33
N GLY A 227 -3.58 -2.54 12.56
CA GLY A 227 -3.37 -2.97 11.18
C GLY A 227 -4.37 -2.42 10.16
N ARG A 228 -5.26 -1.51 10.56
CA ARG A 228 -6.31 -0.94 9.69
C ARG A 228 -5.80 0.15 8.76
N GLN A 229 -4.68 0.80 9.07
CA GLN A 229 -4.03 1.76 8.17
C GLN A 229 -2.59 1.33 7.91
N VAL A 230 -2.25 1.20 6.63
CA VAL A 230 -0.92 0.79 6.16
C VAL A 230 -0.38 1.84 5.20
N PHE A 231 0.85 2.30 5.44
CA PHE A 231 1.49 3.38 4.69
C PHE A 231 2.73 2.86 4.01
N VAL A 232 2.77 2.93 2.67
CA VAL A 232 3.90 2.54 1.84
C VAL A 232 4.37 3.75 1.06
N THR A 233 5.56 4.26 1.36
CA THR A 233 6.04 5.54 0.77
C THR A 233 6.85 5.35 -0.52
N GLY A 234 7.14 4.11 -0.89
CA GLY A 234 7.73 3.72 -2.17
C GLY A 234 6.70 3.19 -3.16
N HIS A 235 7.19 2.58 -4.23
CA HIS A 235 6.40 2.03 -5.33
C HIS A 235 6.70 0.55 -5.63
N PRO A 236 6.54 -0.36 -4.65
CA PRO A 236 6.84 -1.77 -4.85
C PRO A 236 6.08 -2.44 -6.01
N GLU A 237 4.98 -1.83 -6.46
CA GLU A 237 4.16 -2.27 -7.59
C GLU A 237 4.78 -2.00 -8.97
N TYR A 238 5.80 -1.13 -9.07
CA TYR A 238 6.36 -0.71 -10.35
C TYR A 238 6.94 -1.85 -11.16
N ASP A 239 6.71 -1.77 -12.47
CA ASP A 239 7.39 -2.60 -13.46
C ASP A 239 8.85 -2.18 -13.61
N ALA A 240 9.67 -3.07 -14.19
CA ALA A 240 11.10 -2.81 -14.38
C ALA A 240 11.35 -1.52 -15.17
N ASP A 241 10.50 -1.17 -16.14
CA ASP A 241 10.67 -0.02 -17.02
C ASP A 241 9.96 1.27 -16.55
N THR A 242 9.26 1.27 -15.42
CA THR A 242 8.44 2.44 -15.03
C THR A 242 9.31 3.68 -14.76
N LEU A 243 10.40 3.54 -14.01
CA LEU A 243 11.33 4.66 -13.75
C LEU A 243 12.06 5.10 -15.03
N ASN A 244 12.36 4.18 -15.96
CA ASN A 244 12.92 4.49 -17.27
C ASN A 244 11.95 5.34 -18.10
N ALA A 245 10.67 4.94 -18.15
CA ALA A 245 9.64 5.70 -18.86
C ALA A 245 9.47 7.12 -18.28
N GLU A 246 9.57 7.30 -16.96
CA GLU A 246 9.59 8.63 -16.35
C GLU A 246 10.83 9.43 -16.74
N TYR A 247 12.02 8.83 -16.63
CA TYR A 247 13.29 9.46 -16.93
C TYR A 247 13.38 9.93 -18.40
N LYS A 248 13.04 9.05 -19.35
CA LYS A 248 13.05 9.37 -20.78
C LYS A 248 12.01 10.43 -21.14
N ARG A 249 10.79 10.33 -20.60
CA ARG A 249 9.75 11.36 -20.79
C ARG A 249 10.24 12.74 -20.35
N ASP A 250 10.85 12.82 -19.16
CA ASP A 250 11.30 14.08 -18.59
C ASP A 250 12.44 14.68 -19.45
N LEU A 251 13.37 13.85 -19.95
CA LEU A 251 14.38 14.27 -20.93
C LEU A 251 13.76 14.79 -22.24
N ASP A 252 12.76 14.09 -22.78
CA ASP A 252 12.12 14.43 -24.05
C ASP A 252 11.39 15.79 -24.01
N VAL A 253 10.90 16.20 -22.84
CA VAL A 253 10.27 17.51 -22.64
C VAL A 253 11.26 18.61 -22.23
N GLY A 254 12.57 18.32 -22.29
CA GLY A 254 13.64 19.28 -22.01
C GLY A 254 13.89 19.54 -20.52
N ILE A 255 13.38 18.68 -19.64
CA ILE A 255 13.81 18.68 -18.23
C ILE A 255 15.13 17.92 -18.17
N GLU A 256 16.04 18.34 -17.28
CA GLU A 256 17.27 17.62 -16.98
C GLU A 256 17.11 16.83 -15.65
N PRO A 257 16.35 15.72 -15.64
CA PRO A 257 16.18 14.92 -14.43
C PRO A 257 17.49 14.24 -14.04
N GLN A 258 17.69 14.08 -12.74
CA GLN A 258 18.73 13.17 -12.24
C GLN A 258 18.41 11.73 -12.66
N MET A 259 19.43 10.98 -13.08
CA MET A 259 19.27 9.56 -13.39
C MET A 259 18.75 8.81 -12.15
N PRO A 260 17.76 7.92 -12.28
CA PRO A 260 17.30 7.11 -11.17
C PRO A 260 18.46 6.31 -10.56
N GLU A 261 18.66 6.46 -9.25
CA GLU A 261 19.75 5.85 -8.53
C GLU A 261 19.59 4.32 -8.42
N ASN A 262 20.69 3.58 -8.52
CA ASN A 262 20.76 2.11 -8.40
C ASN A 262 19.73 1.35 -9.27
N TYR A 263 19.39 1.92 -10.43
CA TYR A 263 18.33 1.42 -11.30
C TYR A 263 18.87 0.77 -12.58
N TYR A 264 19.73 1.49 -13.30
CA TYR A 264 20.36 0.98 -14.51
C TYR A 264 21.64 0.21 -14.20
N PRO A 265 21.88 -0.95 -14.85
CA PRO A 265 23.19 -1.57 -14.85
C PRO A 265 24.27 -0.57 -15.29
N ASP A 266 25.35 -0.50 -14.51
CA ASP A 266 26.50 0.39 -14.75
C ASP A 266 26.16 1.89 -14.83
N ASN A 267 25.02 2.31 -14.27
CA ASN A 267 24.50 3.68 -14.39
C ASN A 267 24.40 4.17 -15.84
N ASN A 268 24.00 3.28 -16.75
CA ASN A 268 23.82 3.59 -18.16
C ASN A 268 22.36 3.40 -18.60
N ALA A 269 21.71 4.50 -19.01
CA ALA A 269 20.30 4.52 -19.43
C ALA A 269 20.01 3.84 -20.79
N ASP A 270 21.02 3.27 -21.45
CA ASP A 270 20.86 2.40 -22.61
C ASP A 270 20.78 0.92 -22.21
N ASN A 271 21.17 0.57 -20.98
CA ASN A 271 21.04 -0.78 -20.45
C ASN A 271 19.61 -1.01 -19.93
N SER A 272 19.03 -2.18 -20.22
CA SER A 272 17.71 -2.54 -19.70
C SER A 272 17.71 -2.67 -18.16
N PRO A 273 16.82 -1.97 -17.45
CA PRO A 273 16.73 -2.03 -16.01
C PRO A 273 16.19 -3.38 -15.52
N ARG A 274 16.48 -3.73 -14.26
CA ARG A 274 16.01 -4.97 -13.62
C ARG A 274 15.18 -4.62 -12.40
N ALA A 275 14.00 -5.22 -12.26
CA ALA A 275 13.18 -5.05 -11.05
C ALA A 275 13.73 -5.87 -9.87
N THR A 276 14.76 -5.34 -9.22
CA THR A 276 15.44 -5.93 -8.05
C THR A 276 14.58 -5.92 -6.79
N TRP A 277 13.50 -5.13 -6.76
CA TRP A 277 12.53 -5.01 -5.66
C TRP A 277 11.38 -6.02 -5.72
N ARG A 278 11.26 -6.79 -6.81
CA ARG A 278 10.06 -7.58 -7.13
C ARG A 278 9.66 -8.56 -6.01
N SER A 279 10.63 -9.21 -5.36
CA SER A 279 10.36 -10.17 -4.28
C SER A 279 9.63 -9.53 -3.12
N HIS A 280 10.15 -8.41 -2.62
CA HIS A 280 9.59 -7.68 -1.48
C HIS A 280 8.27 -7.00 -1.81
N GLY A 281 8.07 -6.56 -3.06
CA GLY A 281 6.76 -6.12 -3.52
C GLY A 281 5.72 -7.23 -3.44
N HIS A 282 6.00 -8.42 -3.99
CA HIS A 282 5.06 -9.54 -3.88
C HIS A 282 4.79 -9.97 -2.43
N LEU A 283 5.82 -10.01 -1.58
CA LEU A 283 5.65 -10.33 -0.16
C LEU A 283 4.77 -9.30 0.55
N LEU A 284 4.97 -8.00 0.31
CA LEU A 284 4.18 -6.93 0.92
C LEU A 284 2.69 -7.12 0.65
N PHE A 285 2.30 -7.26 -0.62
CA PHE A 285 0.90 -7.36 -1.00
C PHE A 285 0.29 -8.70 -0.56
N ALA A 286 1.05 -9.80 -0.64
CA ALA A 286 0.59 -11.10 -0.14
C ALA A 286 0.37 -11.08 1.38
N ASN A 287 1.29 -10.46 2.13
CA ASN A 287 1.18 -10.32 3.58
C ASN A 287 0.03 -9.38 3.97
N TRP A 288 -0.14 -8.26 3.27
CA TRP A 288 -1.26 -7.36 3.50
C TRP A 288 -2.60 -8.07 3.27
N LEU A 289 -2.75 -8.76 2.14
CA LEU A 289 -3.96 -9.52 1.83
C LEU A 289 -4.25 -10.60 2.88
N ASN A 290 -3.23 -11.33 3.32
CA ASN A 290 -3.43 -12.44 4.24
C ASN A 290 -3.66 -11.97 5.68
N TYR A 291 -2.83 -11.06 6.18
CA TYR A 291 -2.78 -10.72 7.60
C TYR A 291 -3.56 -9.47 7.98
N HIS A 292 -3.79 -8.55 7.03
CA HIS A 292 -4.49 -7.28 7.29
C HIS A 292 -5.87 -7.22 6.63
N VAL A 293 -6.06 -7.88 5.50
CA VAL A 293 -7.35 -7.96 4.81
C VAL A 293 -8.10 -9.22 5.27
N TYR A 294 -7.56 -10.42 5.06
CA TYR A 294 -8.30 -11.65 5.34
C TYR A 294 -8.46 -11.96 6.83
N GLN A 295 -7.35 -11.97 7.60
CA GLN A 295 -7.39 -12.42 9.00
C GLN A 295 -8.00 -11.42 9.99
N LEU A 296 -7.94 -10.11 9.70
CA LEU A 296 -8.58 -9.08 10.54
C LEU A 296 -10.06 -8.89 10.24
N THR A 297 -10.51 -9.31 9.05
CA THR A 297 -11.88 -9.03 8.64
C THR A 297 -12.86 -10.00 9.30
N PRO A 298 -13.93 -9.50 9.95
CA PRO A 298 -15.03 -10.36 10.35
C PRO A 298 -15.70 -11.00 9.13
N TYR A 299 -16.30 -12.17 9.34
CA TYR A 299 -17.02 -12.86 8.28
C TYR A 299 -18.14 -11.99 7.67
N ASP A 300 -18.96 -11.36 8.52
CA ASP A 300 -19.96 -10.36 8.14
C ASP A 300 -19.40 -8.95 8.26
N LEU A 301 -19.15 -8.31 7.11
CA LEU A 301 -18.60 -6.95 7.03
C LEU A 301 -19.46 -5.89 7.71
N ARG A 302 -20.77 -6.09 7.85
CA ARG A 302 -21.67 -5.11 8.47
C ARG A 302 -21.33 -4.87 9.96
N THR A 303 -20.62 -5.81 10.58
CA THR A 303 -20.16 -5.72 11.97
C THR A 303 -19.02 -4.72 12.19
N LEU A 304 -18.36 -4.23 11.13
CA LEU A 304 -17.34 -3.18 11.21
C LEU A 304 -17.88 -1.87 11.82
N SER A 305 -19.17 -1.59 11.63
CA SER A 305 -19.84 -0.40 12.18
C SER A 305 -20.03 -0.43 13.70
N ALA A 306 -20.01 -1.62 14.33
CA ALA A 306 -20.34 -1.81 15.74
C ALA A 306 -19.12 -1.77 16.67
N THR A 307 -17.90 -1.80 16.13
CA THR A 307 -16.65 -2.04 16.88
C THR A 307 -15.68 -0.85 16.83
N GLY A 308 -16.20 0.37 16.69
CA GLY A 308 -15.41 1.61 16.80
C GLY A 308 -14.61 1.76 18.11
N ASP A 309 -14.88 0.90 19.11
CA ASP A 309 -14.08 0.76 20.32
C ASP A 309 -13.42 -0.63 20.39
N THR A 310 -12.08 -0.62 20.37
CA THR A 310 -11.15 -1.65 20.88
C THR A 310 -11.46 -3.11 20.55
N LEU A 311 -10.82 -3.62 19.50
CA LEU A 311 -10.40 -5.02 19.45
C LEU A 311 -9.19 -5.21 20.39
N THR A 312 -9.43 -5.30 21.69
CA THR A 312 -8.43 -5.90 22.60
C THR A 312 -8.32 -7.38 22.27
N ARG A 313 -7.11 -7.80 21.90
CA ARG A 313 -6.75 -9.22 21.76
C ARG A 313 -6.86 -9.88 23.14
N ASP A 314 -7.82 -10.77 23.30
CA ASP A 314 -7.75 -11.88 24.25
C ASP A 314 -7.22 -13.13 23.53
#